data_AF-A0A929VTJ8-F1
#
_entry.id   AF-A0A929VTJ8-F1
#
_cell.length_a   1.000
_cell.length_b   1.000
_cell.length_c   1.000
_cell.angle_alpha   90.00
_cell.angle_beta   90.00
_cell.angle_gamma   90.00
#
_symmetry.space_group_name_H-M   'P 1'
#
loop_
_entity.id
_entity.type
_entity.pdbx_description
1 polymer ?
#
loop_
_entity_poly.entity_id
_entity_poly.type
_entity_poly.pdbx_seq_one_letter_code
_entity_poly.pdbx_strand_id
1 'polypeptide(L)'
;MTKVKDEGLDLNNKELQQALQVLQFTRHSLFLTGKAGTGKSTFLRYIASHTRKKHIVLAPTGIAAINAGGVTLHSFFKLPFHPLLPNDVQYSVRNLRKTLKYNSEKIKILRELELIIIDEISMVRADVIDFIDKVLRVYSQNMREPFGGKQLLLVGDIFQLEPVVKEDDRQLLQPFYPSSFFFDAKVFRLVQPVAIELKTIYRQTDPTFIHLLDNIRTSQVTDTDLKLLNSRVCSEEKPTETNTHLSITLSTRRDTVDYINTRKLNELDGEAEVFKGTVEGEFPESNLPTPKELQLKAGAQVLFVRNDVEHRWVNGTLGTVIGFDEEEHDRIFVVTEDGRELDVERAIWSNIRYTFNDKEKKIEEQELGTYTQFPLRMAWAITVHKSQGLTFSKVRIDFTGGVFAGGQTYVALSRCTSLDGITLSKPILRSDVYVRPEVTAFARTFNSQAILASALKQSKADSEYYAAVQAFDKGDMQAAIDMFFQAIHSKYIIERPVPRRYIRRKLNIINRQKQEIDRLQNELIRRDQYLKQLAVEYLVMGKECEHEGMREAAIRNYEKALQLCPDLPEALRRIKKLKKNTE
;
A
#
# COMPACT_ATOMS: atom_id res chain seq x y z
N MET A 1 8.17 19.65 3.74
CA MET A 1 7.13 19.41 4.77
C MET A 1 6.00 20.41 4.59
N THR A 2 5.14 20.17 3.61
CA THR A 2 3.89 20.93 3.41
C THR A 2 2.80 20.23 4.22
N LYS A 3 2.28 20.89 5.26
CA LYS A 3 1.08 20.42 5.96
C LYS A 3 -0.08 20.49 4.99
N VAL A 4 -0.46 19.35 4.42
CA VAL A 4 -1.72 19.19 3.69
C VAL A 4 -2.84 19.47 4.70
N LYS A 5 -3.56 20.59 4.54
CA LYS A 5 -4.78 20.87 5.30
C LYS A 5 -5.79 19.78 4.98
N ASP A 6 -6.43 19.23 6.01
CA ASP A 6 -7.43 18.17 5.92
C ASP A 6 -8.50 18.50 4.87
N GLU A 7 -8.46 17.81 3.72
CA GLU A 7 -9.60 17.75 2.80
C GLU A 7 -10.73 17.02 3.55
N GLY A 8 -11.88 17.68 3.70
CA GLY A 8 -13.02 17.24 4.50
C GLY A 8 -13.52 15.84 4.16
N LEU A 9 -12.95 14.83 4.83
CA LEU A 9 -13.45 13.47 4.80
C LEU A 9 -14.79 13.45 5.56
N ASP A 10 -15.83 12.90 4.94
CA ASP A 10 -17.10 12.67 5.60
C ASP A 10 -16.96 11.56 6.64
N LEU A 11 -16.54 11.94 7.85
CA LEU A 11 -16.36 11.03 8.98
C LEU A 11 -17.69 10.45 9.49
N ASN A 12 -18.85 10.96 9.04
CA ASN A 12 -20.16 10.40 9.38
C ASN A 12 -20.56 9.24 8.46
N ASN A 13 -19.84 9.04 7.34
CA ASN A 13 -20.09 7.95 6.42
C ASN A 13 -19.75 6.60 7.06
N LYS A 14 -20.77 5.75 7.21
CA LYS A 14 -20.65 4.44 7.87
C LYS A 14 -19.63 3.53 7.19
N GLU A 15 -19.63 3.47 5.86
CA GLU A 15 -18.71 2.63 5.10
C GLU A 15 -17.25 3.10 5.25
N LEU A 16 -17.01 4.42 5.29
CA LEU A 16 -15.68 4.97 5.57
C LEU A 16 -15.21 4.66 6.99
N GLN A 17 -16.08 4.78 7.98
CA GLN A 17 -15.76 4.39 9.37
C GLN A 17 -15.41 2.91 9.48
N GLN A 18 -16.16 2.04 8.80
CA GLN A 18 -15.87 0.60 8.76
C GLN A 18 -14.51 0.32 8.11
N ALA A 19 -14.21 0.98 6.99
CA ALA A 19 -12.90 0.88 6.33
C ALA A 19 -11.76 1.33 7.26
N LEU A 20 -11.94 2.44 7.98
CA LEU A 20 -10.98 2.93 8.98
C LEU A 20 -10.74 1.92 10.09
N GLN A 21 -11.81 1.31 10.62
CA GLN A 21 -11.68 0.32 11.68
C GLN A 21 -10.89 -0.91 11.22
N VAL A 22 -11.17 -1.42 10.01
CA VAL A 22 -10.43 -2.55 9.43
C VAL A 22 -8.96 -2.19 9.25
N LEU A 23 -8.65 -1.01 8.70
CA LEU A 23 -7.27 -0.59 8.45
C LEU A 23 -6.49 -0.29 9.72
N GLN A 24 -7.09 0.35 10.73
CA GLN A 24 -6.39 0.75 11.94
C GLN A 24 -6.22 -0.42 12.92
N PHE A 25 -7.30 -1.18 13.13
CA PHE A 25 -7.35 -2.18 14.20
C PHE A 25 -7.14 -3.61 13.72
N THR A 26 -6.97 -3.84 12.41
CA THR A 26 -6.75 -5.19 11.87
C THR A 26 -5.53 -5.33 10.98
N ARG A 27 -5.15 -6.59 10.74
CA ARG A 27 -4.16 -6.99 9.72
C ARG A 27 -4.82 -7.53 8.45
N HIS A 28 -6.15 -7.57 8.39
CA HIS A 28 -6.87 -8.05 7.22
C HIS A 28 -6.75 -7.05 6.08
N SER A 29 -6.47 -7.55 4.88
CA SER A 29 -6.46 -6.70 3.69
C SER A 29 -7.87 -6.18 3.39
N LEU A 30 -7.95 -4.94 2.94
CA LEU A 30 -9.20 -4.25 2.61
C LEU A 30 -9.20 -3.95 1.10
N PHE A 31 -10.30 -4.28 0.44
CA PHE A 31 -10.65 -3.78 -0.88
C PHE A 31 -11.72 -2.71 -0.73
N LEU A 32 -11.36 -1.46 -1.02
CA LEU A 32 -12.24 -0.32 -1.01
C LEU A 32 -12.66 0.01 -2.45
N THR A 33 -13.94 -0.13 -2.72
CA THR A 33 -14.56 0.17 -4.01
C THR A 33 -15.66 1.18 -3.85
N GLY A 34 -16.20 1.65 -4.96
CA GLY A 34 -17.28 2.62 -4.99
C GLY A 34 -17.44 3.18 -6.39
N LYS A 35 -18.62 3.73 -6.65
CA LYS A 35 -18.95 4.42 -7.90
C LYS A 35 -17.99 5.59 -8.18
N ALA A 36 -18.00 6.11 -9.40
CA ALA A 36 -17.31 7.35 -9.70
C ALA A 36 -17.81 8.48 -8.76
N GLY A 37 -16.90 9.27 -8.19
CA GLY A 37 -17.27 10.39 -7.32
C GLY A 37 -17.64 10.04 -5.87
N THR A 38 -17.33 8.84 -5.38
CA THR A 38 -17.62 8.43 -3.98
C THR A 38 -16.52 8.78 -2.96
N GLY A 39 -15.51 9.57 -3.33
CA GLY A 39 -14.45 10.01 -2.41
C GLY A 39 -13.30 9.01 -2.17
N LYS A 40 -13.11 7.99 -3.03
CA LYS A 40 -12.02 6.98 -2.90
C LYS A 40 -10.62 7.60 -2.77
N SER A 41 -10.26 8.52 -3.66
CA SER A 41 -8.94 9.18 -3.65
C SER A 41 -8.76 10.07 -2.41
N THR A 42 -9.82 10.75 -1.97
CA THR A 42 -9.82 11.53 -0.71
C THR A 42 -9.57 10.62 0.49
N PHE A 43 -10.23 9.45 0.55
CA PHE A 43 -9.97 8.46 1.59
C PHE A 43 -8.53 7.95 1.57
N LEU A 44 -7.97 7.66 0.39
CA LEU A 44 -6.58 7.23 0.24
C LEU A 44 -5.62 8.27 0.84
N ARG A 45 -5.77 9.55 0.47
CA ARG A 45 -4.93 10.65 1.00
C ARG A 45 -5.06 10.80 2.52
N TYR A 46 -6.28 10.65 3.05
CA TYR A 46 -6.52 10.66 4.48
C TYR A 46 -5.79 9.52 5.19
N ILE A 47 -5.87 8.29 4.68
CA ILE A 47 -5.14 7.15 5.25
C ILE A 47 -3.63 7.36 5.18
N ALA A 48 -3.10 7.81 4.05
CA ALA A 48 -1.66 8.04 3.89
C ALA A 48 -1.13 9.11 4.89
N SER A 49 -1.92 10.13 5.18
CA SER A 49 -1.55 11.19 6.13
C SER A 49 -1.76 10.82 7.61
N HIS A 50 -2.74 9.98 7.94
CA HIS A 50 -3.16 9.71 9.33
C HIS A 50 -2.77 8.34 9.86
N THR A 51 -2.36 7.40 9.00
CA THR A 51 -2.00 6.06 9.45
C THR A 51 -0.70 6.06 10.26
N ARG A 52 -0.69 5.32 11.37
CA ARG A 52 0.53 5.07 12.15
C ARG A 52 1.37 3.94 11.56
N LYS A 53 0.82 3.19 10.60
CA LYS A 53 1.49 2.05 9.99
C LYS A 53 2.55 2.55 9.01
N LYS A 54 3.70 1.87 9.00
CA LYS A 54 4.73 2.11 7.97
C LYS A 54 4.15 1.69 6.62
N HIS A 55 3.87 2.64 5.76
CA HIS A 55 3.12 2.41 4.54
C HIS A 55 3.85 2.91 3.30
N ILE A 56 3.39 2.43 2.15
CA ILE A 56 3.76 2.91 0.82
C ILE A 56 2.50 3.03 -0.02
N VAL A 57 2.51 3.96 -0.97
CA VAL A 57 1.45 4.13 -1.97
C VAL A 57 1.98 3.70 -3.33
N LEU A 58 1.26 2.79 -3.96
CA LEU A 58 1.58 2.20 -5.24
C LEU A 58 0.42 2.37 -6.22
N ALA A 59 0.73 2.42 -7.52
CA ALA A 59 -0.27 2.41 -8.57
C ALA A 59 0.23 1.62 -9.82
N PRO A 60 -0.66 1.16 -10.71
CA PRO A 60 -0.27 0.43 -11.91
C PRO A 60 0.40 1.31 -12.98
N THR A 61 0.02 2.59 -13.08
CA THR A 61 0.50 3.52 -14.12
C THR A 61 1.24 4.70 -13.51
N GLY A 62 2.14 5.34 -14.29
CA GLY A 62 2.93 6.49 -13.83
C GLY A 62 2.07 7.68 -13.40
N ILE A 63 1.04 8.02 -14.20
CA ILE A 63 0.12 9.12 -13.90
C ILE A 63 -0.68 8.84 -12.62
N ALA A 64 -1.20 7.62 -12.45
CA ALA A 64 -1.91 7.25 -11.23
C ALA A 64 -0.99 7.28 -10.00
N ALA A 65 0.27 6.86 -10.15
CA ALA A 65 1.25 6.92 -9.07
C ALA A 65 1.53 8.36 -8.64
N ILE A 66 1.76 9.28 -9.60
CA ILE A 66 1.98 10.70 -9.32
C ILE A 66 0.74 11.31 -8.63
N ASN A 67 -0.46 11.03 -9.14
CA ASN A 67 -1.71 11.55 -8.58
C ASN A 67 -2.01 11.03 -7.16
N ALA A 68 -1.61 9.79 -6.87
CA ALA A 68 -1.74 9.18 -5.56
C ALA A 68 -0.63 9.59 -4.58
N GLY A 69 0.41 10.31 -5.04
CA GLY A 69 1.59 10.64 -4.23
C GLY A 69 2.46 9.42 -3.94
N GLY A 70 2.58 8.51 -4.90
CA GLY A 70 3.29 7.24 -4.75
C GLY A 70 4.16 6.88 -5.95
N VAL A 71 4.52 5.60 -6.04
CA VAL A 71 5.36 5.07 -7.14
C VAL A 71 4.64 3.93 -7.87
N THR A 72 5.12 3.55 -9.05
CA THR A 72 4.50 2.43 -9.77
C THR A 72 4.82 1.08 -9.13
N LEU A 73 3.91 0.11 -9.27
CA LEU A 73 4.15 -1.29 -8.86
C LEU A 73 5.42 -1.85 -9.51
N HIS A 74 5.60 -1.56 -10.80
CA HIS A 74 6.74 -2.02 -11.59
C HIS A 74 8.06 -1.43 -11.09
N SER A 75 8.12 -0.12 -10.82
CA SER A 75 9.34 0.51 -10.30
C SER A 75 9.65 0.06 -8.87
N PHE A 76 8.64 -0.07 -8.01
CA PHE A 76 8.85 -0.46 -6.62
C PHE A 76 9.34 -1.91 -6.49
N PHE A 77 8.64 -2.87 -7.12
CA PHE A 77 8.97 -4.30 -7.03
C PHE A 77 9.90 -4.79 -8.16
N LYS A 78 10.43 -3.89 -9.00
CA LYS A 78 11.23 -4.23 -10.18
C LYS A 78 10.55 -5.31 -11.04
N LEU A 79 9.24 -5.17 -11.27
CA LEU A 79 8.46 -6.16 -12.01
C LEU A 79 8.79 -6.09 -13.50
N PRO A 80 8.95 -7.23 -14.18
CA PRO A 80 9.03 -7.25 -15.64
C PRO A 80 7.65 -6.94 -16.25
N PHE A 81 7.66 -6.46 -17.50
CA PHE A 81 6.42 -6.11 -18.23
C PHE A 81 5.77 -7.29 -18.97
N HIS A 82 6.37 -8.47 -18.94
CA HIS A 82 5.80 -9.69 -19.53
C HIS A 82 4.93 -10.45 -18.50
N PRO A 83 4.07 -11.39 -18.93
CA PRO A 83 3.29 -12.23 -18.03
C PRO A 83 4.17 -13.00 -17.03
N LEU A 84 3.71 -13.08 -15.78
CA LEU A 84 4.46 -13.71 -14.69
C LEU A 84 3.86 -15.08 -14.34
N LEU A 85 4.36 -16.11 -15.01
CA LEU A 85 3.79 -17.45 -14.85
C LEU A 85 4.14 -18.07 -13.48
N PRO A 86 3.20 -18.74 -12.80
CA PRO A 86 3.45 -19.37 -11.51
C PRO A 86 4.55 -20.44 -11.53
N ASN A 87 4.70 -21.13 -12.66
CA ASN A 87 5.67 -22.19 -12.91
C ASN A 87 7.00 -21.69 -13.50
N ASP A 88 7.19 -20.37 -13.63
CA ASP A 88 8.44 -19.81 -14.13
C ASP A 88 9.60 -20.13 -13.16
N VAL A 89 10.60 -20.86 -13.69
CA VAL A 89 11.78 -21.31 -12.95
C VAL A 89 12.66 -20.12 -12.53
N GLN A 90 12.70 -19.05 -13.34
CA GLN A 90 13.47 -17.84 -13.05
C GLN A 90 12.95 -17.14 -11.79
N TYR A 91 11.64 -17.17 -11.58
CA TYR A 91 10.97 -16.57 -10.43
C TYR A 91 10.49 -17.61 -9.40
N SER A 92 11.13 -18.78 -9.36
CA SER A 92 10.93 -19.74 -8.29
C SER A 92 11.45 -19.20 -6.96
N VAL A 93 10.89 -19.66 -5.83
CA VAL A 93 11.29 -19.21 -4.47
C VAL A 93 12.80 -19.31 -4.23
N ARG A 94 13.46 -20.31 -4.83
CA ARG A 94 14.92 -20.53 -4.72
C ARG A 94 15.73 -19.54 -5.56
N ASN A 95 15.24 -19.20 -6.75
CA ASN A 95 15.96 -18.35 -7.70
C ASN A 95 15.60 -16.86 -7.57
N LEU A 96 14.49 -16.52 -6.91
CA LEU A 96 13.98 -15.15 -6.84
C LEU A 96 15.03 -14.14 -6.34
N ARG A 97 15.86 -14.51 -5.37
CA ARG A 97 16.94 -13.64 -4.86
C ARG A 97 18.12 -13.47 -5.83
N LYS A 98 18.31 -14.43 -6.75
CA LYS A 98 19.33 -14.35 -7.81
C LYS A 98 18.86 -13.45 -8.95
N THR A 99 17.59 -13.60 -9.33
CA THR A 99 16.95 -12.88 -10.44
C THR A 99 16.61 -11.44 -10.07
N LEU A 100 15.86 -11.24 -8.99
CA LEU A 100 15.48 -9.91 -8.50
C LEU A 100 16.47 -9.45 -7.42
N LYS A 101 17.57 -8.81 -7.81
CA LYS A 101 18.53 -8.27 -6.83
C LYS A 101 18.02 -6.97 -6.21
N TYR A 102 17.64 -7.05 -4.94
CA TYR A 102 17.33 -5.90 -4.10
C TYR A 102 18.54 -5.51 -3.25
N ASN A 103 18.79 -4.21 -3.14
CA ASN A 103 19.81 -3.68 -2.23
C ASN A 103 19.36 -3.87 -0.76
N SER A 104 20.30 -3.72 0.17
CA SER A 104 20.06 -3.87 1.62
C SER A 104 18.93 -2.97 2.12
N GLU A 105 18.88 -1.73 1.63
CA GLU A 105 17.86 -0.75 1.97
C GLU A 105 16.46 -1.21 1.53
N LYS A 106 16.28 -1.62 0.27
CA LYS A 106 15.00 -2.14 -0.22
C LYS A 106 14.53 -3.35 0.57
N ILE A 107 15.45 -4.26 0.89
CA ILE A 107 15.13 -5.43 1.71
C ILE A 107 14.65 -4.99 3.10
N LYS A 108 15.25 -3.95 3.68
CA LYS A 108 14.85 -3.37 4.96
C LYS A 108 13.45 -2.76 4.88
N ILE A 109 13.17 -1.95 3.84
CA ILE A 109 11.84 -1.41 3.58
C ILE A 109 10.81 -2.54 3.53
N LEU A 110 11.03 -3.57 2.69
CA LEU A 110 10.09 -4.68 2.54
C LEU A 110 9.84 -5.43 3.87
N ARG A 111 10.85 -5.54 4.74
CA ARG A 111 10.71 -6.18 6.06
C ARG A 111 9.94 -5.33 7.05
N GLU A 112 10.21 -4.03 7.08
CA GLU A 112 9.64 -3.09 8.06
C GLU A 112 8.26 -2.58 7.67
N LEU A 113 7.90 -2.64 6.39
CA LEU A 113 6.59 -2.25 5.88
C LEU A 113 5.46 -2.92 6.66
N GLU A 114 4.31 -2.28 6.77
CA GLU A 114 3.14 -2.84 7.46
C GLU A 114 1.90 -2.78 6.56
N LEU A 115 1.75 -1.70 5.79
CA LEU A 115 0.62 -1.44 4.91
C LEU A 115 1.11 -1.13 3.49
N ILE A 116 0.51 -1.78 2.49
CA ILE A 116 0.71 -1.45 1.07
C ILE A 116 -0.61 -0.94 0.53
N ILE A 117 -0.61 0.31 0.09
CA ILE A 117 -1.77 0.93 -0.55
C ILE A 117 -1.57 0.81 -2.06
N ILE A 118 -2.55 0.24 -2.77
CA ILE A 118 -2.54 0.13 -4.23
C ILE A 118 -3.77 0.87 -4.76
N ASP A 119 -3.55 2.02 -5.39
CA ASP A 119 -4.59 2.75 -6.12
C ASP A 119 -4.80 2.15 -7.51
N GLU A 120 -6.00 2.35 -8.07
CA GLU A 120 -6.44 1.80 -9.35
C GLU A 120 -6.21 0.29 -9.51
N ILE A 121 -6.50 -0.47 -8.45
CA ILE A 121 -6.30 -1.93 -8.41
C ILE A 121 -7.03 -2.68 -9.53
N SER A 122 -8.11 -2.13 -10.08
CA SER A 122 -8.87 -2.73 -11.17
C SER A 122 -8.04 -2.95 -12.44
N MET A 123 -6.99 -2.15 -12.66
CA MET A 123 -6.07 -2.32 -13.79
C MET A 123 -4.94 -3.34 -13.53
N VAL A 124 -4.84 -3.88 -12.32
CA VAL A 124 -3.76 -4.80 -11.94
C VAL A 124 -4.18 -6.24 -12.25
N ARG A 125 -3.28 -6.99 -12.88
CA ARG A 125 -3.52 -8.39 -13.24
C ARG A 125 -3.33 -9.34 -12.06
N ALA A 126 -4.02 -10.49 -12.09
CA ALA A 126 -3.93 -11.55 -11.08
C ALA A 126 -2.49 -12.06 -10.86
N ASP A 127 -1.72 -12.26 -11.93
CA ASP A 127 -0.33 -12.74 -11.88
C ASP A 127 0.60 -11.78 -11.14
N VAL A 128 0.38 -10.47 -11.31
CA VAL A 128 1.14 -9.42 -10.63
C VAL A 128 0.92 -9.48 -9.12
N ILE A 129 -0.31 -9.70 -8.66
CA ILE A 129 -0.62 -9.82 -7.22
C ILE A 129 0.05 -11.06 -6.61
N ASP A 130 -0.06 -12.22 -7.25
CA ASP A 130 0.60 -13.45 -6.78
C ASP A 130 2.14 -13.32 -6.78
N PHE A 131 2.68 -12.57 -7.74
CA PHE A 131 4.10 -12.28 -7.77
C PHE A 131 4.53 -11.37 -6.62
N ILE A 132 3.76 -10.32 -6.32
CA ILE A 132 3.98 -9.45 -5.16
C ILE A 132 3.92 -10.27 -3.86
N ASP A 133 2.94 -11.17 -3.70
CA ASP A 133 2.86 -12.12 -2.58
C ASP A 133 4.17 -12.92 -2.46
N LYS A 134 4.63 -13.53 -3.55
CA LYS A 134 5.87 -14.32 -3.57
C LYS A 134 7.09 -13.50 -3.16
N VAL A 135 7.24 -12.29 -3.71
CA VAL A 135 8.32 -11.35 -3.38
C VAL A 135 8.30 -10.98 -1.91
N LEU A 136 7.15 -10.57 -1.39
CA LEU A 136 7.01 -10.15 0.01
C LEU A 136 7.31 -11.29 0.98
N ARG A 137 6.83 -12.52 0.71
CA ARG A 137 7.13 -13.70 1.54
C ARG A 137 8.63 -14.00 1.61
N VAL A 138 9.32 -13.98 0.46
CA VAL A 138 10.76 -14.31 0.37
C VAL A 138 11.64 -13.26 1.04
N TYR A 139 11.34 -11.98 0.84
CA TYR A 139 12.15 -10.87 1.32
C TYR A 139 11.85 -10.49 2.78
N SER A 140 10.61 -10.66 3.22
CA SER A 140 10.21 -10.53 4.62
C SER A 140 10.59 -11.75 5.47
N GLN A 141 11.09 -12.82 4.85
CA GLN A 141 11.40 -14.11 5.49
C GLN A 141 10.19 -14.75 6.20
N ASN A 142 8.99 -14.45 5.71
CA ASN A 142 7.75 -14.96 6.25
C ASN A 142 6.97 -15.69 5.15
N MET A 143 7.29 -16.97 4.94
CA MET A 143 6.63 -17.80 3.91
C MET A 143 5.24 -18.29 4.31
N ARG A 144 4.89 -18.19 5.60
CA ARG A 144 3.67 -18.78 6.17
C ARG A 144 2.45 -17.89 5.98
N GLU A 145 2.65 -16.59 6.10
CA GLU A 145 1.59 -15.60 5.95
C GLU A 145 1.54 -15.07 4.50
N PRO A 146 0.34 -14.90 3.92
CA PRO A 146 0.16 -14.12 2.70
C PRO A 146 0.80 -12.74 2.78
N PHE A 147 1.37 -12.29 1.67
CA PHE A 147 2.11 -11.05 1.51
C PHE A 147 3.22 -10.89 2.57
N GLY A 148 3.75 -11.97 3.14
CA GLY A 148 4.73 -11.90 4.23
C GLY A 148 4.17 -11.34 5.54
N GLY A 149 2.85 -11.32 5.71
CA GLY A 149 2.14 -10.74 6.85
C GLY A 149 1.88 -9.23 6.72
N LYS A 150 2.07 -8.65 5.53
CA LYS A 150 1.76 -7.25 5.22
C LYS A 150 0.26 -7.10 4.91
N GLN A 151 -0.33 -6.00 5.38
CA GLN A 151 -1.71 -5.67 5.07
C GLN A 151 -1.78 -4.93 3.73
N LEU A 152 -2.80 -5.22 2.92
CA LEU A 152 -3.06 -4.48 1.68
C LEU A 152 -4.30 -3.59 1.84
N LEU A 153 -4.21 -2.36 1.33
CA LEU A 153 -5.36 -1.52 1.02
C LEU A 153 -5.44 -1.40 -0.50
N LEU A 154 -6.44 -2.06 -1.08
CA LEU A 154 -6.69 -2.08 -2.52
C LEU A 154 -7.80 -1.07 -2.81
N VAL A 155 -7.52 -0.02 -3.57
CA VAL A 155 -8.48 1.04 -3.91
C VAL A 155 -8.72 1.02 -5.42
N GLY A 156 -9.97 1.06 -5.83
CA GLY A 156 -10.31 1.13 -7.25
C GLY A 156 -11.78 0.82 -7.52
N ASP A 157 -12.16 0.81 -8.79
CA ASP A 157 -13.51 0.47 -9.21
C ASP A 157 -13.47 -0.63 -10.28
N ILE A 158 -13.96 -1.82 -9.92
CA ILE A 158 -13.93 -3.01 -10.78
C ILE A 158 -14.86 -2.91 -12.01
N PHE A 159 -15.81 -1.98 -12.00
CA PHE A 159 -16.73 -1.75 -13.11
C PHE A 159 -16.21 -0.70 -14.11
N GLN A 160 -15.04 -0.11 -13.86
CA GLN A 160 -14.38 0.81 -14.78
C GLN A 160 -13.57 0.04 -15.81
N LEU A 161 -12.25 0.20 -15.83
CA LEU A 161 -11.40 -0.39 -16.86
C LEU A 161 -10.81 -1.71 -16.36
N GLU A 162 -10.94 -2.74 -17.20
CA GLU A 162 -10.26 -4.02 -17.00
C GLU A 162 -8.74 -3.89 -17.25
N PRO A 163 -7.92 -4.80 -16.70
CA PRO A 163 -6.48 -4.82 -17.01
C PRO A 163 -6.26 -4.98 -18.51
N VAL A 164 -5.36 -4.17 -19.08
CA VAL A 164 -5.00 -4.28 -20.49
C VAL A 164 -4.08 -5.48 -20.67
N VAL A 165 -4.57 -6.54 -21.32
CA VAL A 165 -3.84 -7.79 -21.59
C VAL A 165 -3.87 -8.06 -23.08
N LYS A 166 -2.71 -8.27 -23.70
CA LYS A 166 -2.61 -8.69 -25.10
C LYS A 166 -3.13 -10.12 -25.25
N GLU A 167 -3.62 -10.49 -26.42
CA GLU A 167 -4.16 -11.85 -26.62
C GLU A 167 -3.11 -12.95 -26.37
N ASP A 168 -1.87 -12.74 -26.80
CA ASP A 168 -0.77 -13.69 -26.54
C ASP A 168 -0.54 -13.88 -25.03
N ASP A 169 -0.51 -12.77 -24.28
CA ASP A 169 -0.36 -12.77 -22.82
C ASP A 169 -1.54 -13.48 -22.14
N ARG A 170 -2.76 -13.28 -22.64
CA ARG A 170 -3.97 -13.92 -22.12
C ARG A 170 -3.91 -15.43 -22.29
N GLN A 171 -3.49 -15.92 -23.46
CA GLN A 171 -3.34 -17.35 -23.73
C GLN A 171 -2.33 -18.02 -22.77
N LEU A 172 -1.26 -17.32 -22.42
CA LEU A 172 -0.27 -17.82 -21.47
C LEU A 172 -0.80 -17.89 -20.02
N LEU A 173 -1.67 -16.96 -19.62
CA LEU A 173 -2.20 -16.86 -18.26
C LEU A 173 -3.44 -17.74 -18.01
N GLN A 174 -4.24 -17.98 -19.04
CA GLN A 174 -5.50 -18.73 -18.97
C GLN A 174 -5.40 -20.10 -18.27
N PRO A 175 -4.32 -20.90 -18.42
CA PRO A 175 -4.20 -22.18 -17.73
C PRO A 175 -4.06 -22.05 -16.20
N PHE A 176 -3.62 -20.89 -15.70
CA PHE A 176 -3.29 -20.69 -14.30
C PHE A 176 -4.33 -19.87 -13.53
N TYR A 177 -5.08 -19.01 -14.23
CA TYR A 177 -5.99 -18.03 -13.65
C TYR A 177 -7.35 -18.09 -14.33
N PRO A 178 -8.47 -18.12 -13.57
CA PRO A 178 -9.82 -18.07 -14.15
C PRO A 178 -10.04 -16.81 -15.01
N SER A 179 -9.52 -15.67 -14.55
CA SER A 179 -9.56 -14.40 -15.28
C SER A 179 -8.28 -13.59 -15.02
N SER A 180 -8.12 -12.48 -15.74
CA SER A 180 -7.00 -11.55 -15.52
C SER A 180 -7.18 -10.62 -14.33
N PHE A 181 -8.35 -10.57 -13.69
CA PHE A 181 -8.63 -9.60 -12.63
C PHE A 181 -7.86 -9.91 -11.34
N PHE A 182 -7.45 -8.85 -10.61
CA PHE A 182 -6.67 -8.99 -9.38
C PHE A 182 -7.30 -9.94 -8.35
N PHE A 183 -8.64 -9.98 -8.24
CA PHE A 183 -9.35 -10.79 -7.25
C PHE A 183 -9.27 -12.30 -7.51
N ASP A 184 -8.89 -12.71 -8.72
CA ASP A 184 -8.67 -14.12 -9.08
C ASP A 184 -7.24 -14.60 -8.82
N ALA A 185 -6.39 -13.76 -8.22
CA ALA A 185 -5.08 -14.15 -7.74
C ALA A 185 -5.18 -15.32 -6.75
N LYS A 186 -4.26 -16.30 -6.85
CA LYS A 186 -4.31 -17.53 -6.06
C LYS A 186 -4.18 -17.25 -4.57
N VAL A 187 -3.43 -16.22 -4.20
CA VAL A 187 -3.26 -15.77 -2.81
C VAL A 187 -4.60 -15.40 -2.15
N PHE A 188 -5.56 -14.84 -2.89
CA PHE A 188 -6.86 -14.45 -2.32
C PHE A 188 -7.80 -15.64 -2.06
N ARG A 189 -7.47 -16.83 -2.55
CA ARG A 189 -8.13 -18.08 -2.12
C ARG A 189 -7.77 -18.46 -0.68
N LEU A 190 -6.61 -18.00 -0.19
CA LEU A 190 -6.17 -18.25 1.19
C LEU A 190 -6.69 -17.19 2.15
N VAL A 191 -6.64 -15.91 1.73
CA VAL A 191 -7.11 -14.77 2.52
C VAL A 191 -7.88 -13.84 1.60
N GLN A 192 -9.20 -13.87 1.71
CA GLN A 192 -10.05 -12.93 0.99
C GLN A 192 -9.95 -11.54 1.66
N PRO A 193 -9.71 -10.48 0.87
CA PRO A 193 -9.80 -9.13 1.40
C PRO A 193 -11.24 -8.83 1.79
N VAL A 194 -11.41 -8.06 2.87
CA VAL A 194 -12.72 -7.50 3.21
C VAL A 194 -13.08 -6.50 2.11
N ALA A 195 -14.24 -6.64 1.47
CA ALA A 195 -14.66 -5.75 0.39
C ALA A 195 -15.72 -4.76 0.89
N ILE A 196 -15.41 -3.47 0.85
CA ILE A 196 -16.31 -2.37 1.25
C ILE A 196 -16.59 -1.49 0.03
N GLU A 197 -17.87 -1.33 -0.32
CA GLU A 197 -18.31 -0.43 -1.39
C GLU A 197 -18.92 0.84 -0.80
N LEU A 198 -18.31 1.99 -1.14
CA LEU A 198 -18.81 3.32 -0.82
C LEU A 198 -20.04 3.64 -1.66
N LYS A 199 -21.14 3.98 -0.99
CA LYS A 199 -22.46 4.22 -1.62
C LYS A 199 -22.76 5.70 -1.88
N THR A 200 -22.23 6.60 -1.06
CA THR A 200 -22.49 8.05 -1.17
C THR A 200 -21.74 8.62 -2.36
N ILE A 201 -22.48 9.17 -3.33
CA ILE A 201 -21.94 9.84 -4.51
C ILE A 201 -21.94 11.34 -4.23
N TYR A 202 -20.78 11.98 -4.38
CA TYR A 202 -20.62 13.43 -4.17
C TYR A 202 -20.53 14.22 -5.49
N ARG A 203 -20.28 13.54 -6.62
CA ARG A 203 -20.01 14.19 -7.93
C ARG A 203 -21.27 14.57 -8.70
N GLN A 204 -22.20 13.62 -8.85
CA GLN A 204 -23.45 13.84 -9.58
C GLN A 204 -24.57 14.14 -8.58
N THR A 205 -25.41 15.13 -8.91
CA THR A 205 -26.57 15.53 -8.10
C THR A 205 -27.90 15.02 -8.69
N ASP A 206 -27.97 14.81 -10.01
CA ASP A 206 -29.18 14.37 -10.71
C ASP A 206 -29.48 12.87 -10.48
N PRO A 207 -30.60 12.50 -9.81
CA PRO A 207 -30.98 11.11 -9.58
C PRO A 207 -31.22 10.31 -10.86
N THR A 208 -31.76 10.93 -11.91
CA THR A 208 -32.05 10.24 -13.18
C THR A 208 -30.76 9.82 -13.87
N PHE A 209 -29.78 10.73 -13.92
CA PHE A 209 -28.46 10.43 -14.46
C PHE A 209 -27.69 9.41 -13.60
N ILE A 210 -27.79 9.50 -12.27
CA ILE A 210 -27.19 8.49 -11.37
C ILE A 210 -27.76 7.10 -11.63
N HIS A 211 -29.08 6.98 -11.77
CA HIS A 211 -29.73 5.69 -12.06
C HIS A 211 -29.30 5.13 -13.43
N LEU A 212 -29.25 6.00 -14.45
CA LEU A 212 -28.75 5.64 -15.77
C LEU A 212 -27.31 5.10 -15.71
N LEU A 213 -26.41 5.80 -15.01
CA LEU A 213 -25.03 5.37 -14.83
C LEU A 213 -24.93 4.04 -14.07
N ASP A 214 -25.82 3.78 -13.11
CA ASP A 214 -25.85 2.53 -12.35
C ASP A 214 -26.31 1.34 -13.20
N ASN A 215 -27.31 1.56 -14.06
CA ASN A 215 -27.78 0.56 -15.01
C ASN A 215 -26.69 0.21 -16.03
N ILE A 216 -25.92 1.20 -16.48
CA ILE A 216 -24.77 0.97 -17.37
C ILE A 216 -23.65 0.25 -16.61
N ARG A 217 -23.33 0.68 -15.39
CA ARG A 217 -22.31 0.07 -14.51
C ARG A 217 -22.59 -1.41 -14.27
N THR A 218 -23.85 -1.81 -14.15
CA THR A 218 -24.24 -3.20 -13.85
C THR A 218 -24.69 -4.00 -15.07
N SER A 219 -24.61 -3.43 -16.28
CA SER A 219 -25.13 -4.01 -17.53
C SER A 219 -26.62 -4.36 -17.49
N GLN A 220 -27.42 -3.60 -16.74
CA GLN A 220 -28.89 -3.72 -16.65
C GLN A 220 -29.60 -2.59 -17.42
N VAL A 221 -28.98 -2.08 -18.48
CA VAL A 221 -29.51 -0.96 -19.28
C VAL A 221 -30.87 -1.33 -19.90
N THR A 222 -31.87 -0.48 -19.68
CA THR A 222 -33.22 -0.65 -20.25
C THR A 222 -33.32 0.01 -21.63
N ASP A 223 -34.35 -0.31 -22.40
CA ASP A 223 -34.56 0.36 -23.70
C ASP A 223 -34.92 1.85 -23.52
N THR A 224 -35.52 2.22 -22.39
CA THR A 224 -35.76 3.61 -22.01
C THR A 224 -34.46 4.34 -21.73
N ASP A 225 -33.51 3.70 -21.05
CA ASP A 225 -32.17 4.25 -20.80
C ASP A 225 -31.41 4.49 -22.11
N LEU A 226 -31.43 3.53 -23.04
CA LEU A 226 -30.79 3.68 -24.35
C LEU A 226 -31.45 4.77 -25.19
N LYS A 227 -32.77 4.88 -25.18
CA LYS A 227 -33.48 5.99 -25.85
C LYS A 227 -33.10 7.34 -25.25
N LEU A 228 -33.00 7.43 -23.93
CA LEU A 228 -32.59 8.64 -23.22
C LEU A 228 -31.16 9.04 -23.59
N LEU A 229 -30.21 8.10 -23.60
CA LEU A 229 -28.84 8.35 -24.06
C LEU A 229 -28.80 8.75 -25.53
N ASN A 230 -29.47 7.99 -26.39
CA ASN A 230 -29.43 8.20 -27.84
C ASN A 230 -30.20 9.45 -28.29
N SER A 231 -31.04 10.04 -27.44
CA SER A 231 -31.58 11.39 -27.67
C SER A 231 -30.48 12.47 -27.72
N ARG A 232 -29.28 12.18 -27.20
CA ARG A 232 -28.11 13.07 -27.20
C ARG A 232 -27.19 12.90 -28.41
N VAL A 233 -27.60 12.12 -29.40
CA VAL A 233 -26.84 11.99 -30.65
C VAL A 233 -26.98 13.28 -31.44
N CYS A 234 -25.86 13.96 -31.65
CA CYS A 234 -25.78 15.12 -32.54
C CYS A 234 -24.81 14.81 -33.67
N SER A 235 -25.32 14.84 -34.91
CA SER A 235 -24.56 14.52 -36.10
C SER A 235 -23.59 15.63 -36.52
N GLU A 236 -23.88 16.89 -36.18
CA GLU A 236 -23.04 18.05 -36.55
C GLU A 236 -23.13 19.15 -35.50
N GLU A 237 -22.00 19.85 -35.29
CA GLU A 237 -21.94 21.13 -34.59
C GLU A 237 -22.86 22.11 -35.32
N LYS A 238 -24.04 22.43 -34.77
CA LYS A 238 -24.66 23.70 -35.15
C LYS A 238 -23.73 24.78 -34.64
N PRO A 239 -23.16 25.65 -35.50
CA PRO A 239 -22.44 26.83 -35.04
C PRO A 239 -23.51 27.74 -34.44
N THR A 240 -23.77 27.57 -33.15
CA THR A 240 -24.44 28.60 -32.39
C THR A 240 -23.34 29.58 -32.07
N GLU A 241 -23.35 30.71 -32.80
CA GLU A 241 -22.40 31.84 -32.77
C GLU A 241 -22.25 32.49 -31.37
N THR A 242 -22.72 31.82 -30.31
CA THR A 242 -22.76 32.30 -28.92
C THR A 242 -22.36 31.25 -27.88
N ASN A 243 -21.74 30.11 -28.26
CA ASN A 243 -21.39 29.07 -27.29
C ASN A 243 -19.93 29.17 -26.82
N THR A 244 -19.72 30.03 -25.82
CA THR A 244 -18.56 30.12 -24.92
C THR A 244 -18.34 28.87 -24.05
N HIS A 245 -18.79 27.70 -24.48
CA HIS A 245 -18.73 26.49 -23.65
C HIS A 245 -17.76 25.47 -24.23
N LEU A 246 -16.59 25.40 -23.60
CA LEU A 246 -15.56 24.41 -23.87
C LEU A 246 -16.14 23.00 -23.74
N SER A 247 -15.85 22.14 -24.72
CA SER A 247 -16.27 20.75 -24.72
C SER A 247 -15.09 19.85 -25.07
N ILE A 248 -14.97 18.72 -24.37
CA ILE A 248 -13.88 17.77 -24.59
C ILE A 248 -14.39 16.50 -25.26
N THR A 249 -13.66 16.02 -26.27
CA THR A 249 -13.99 14.77 -26.96
C THR A 249 -13.31 13.58 -26.27
N LEU A 250 -14.09 12.57 -25.84
CA LEU A 250 -13.58 11.31 -25.33
C LEU A 250 -13.62 10.24 -26.41
N SER A 251 -12.47 9.71 -26.77
CA SER A 251 -12.35 8.61 -27.75
C SER A 251 -11.70 7.38 -27.15
N THR A 252 -11.95 6.20 -27.72
CA THR A 252 -11.35 4.95 -27.26
C THR A 252 -9.92 4.77 -27.76
N ARG A 253 -9.54 5.40 -28.88
CA ARG A 253 -8.24 5.21 -29.51
C ARG A 253 -7.35 6.46 -29.47
N ARG A 254 -6.04 6.23 -29.37
CA ARG A 254 -5.04 7.30 -29.23
C ARG A 254 -4.79 8.06 -30.55
N ASP A 255 -4.76 7.35 -31.67
CA ASP A 255 -4.66 7.91 -33.02
C ASP A 255 -5.77 8.93 -33.31
N THR A 256 -7.02 8.62 -32.98
CA THR A 256 -8.15 9.56 -33.13
C THR A 256 -7.95 10.82 -32.29
N VAL A 257 -7.49 10.67 -31.05
CA VAL A 257 -7.23 11.79 -30.13
C VAL A 257 -6.11 12.69 -30.65
N ASP A 258 -5.00 12.09 -31.07
CA ASP A 258 -3.85 12.82 -31.57
C ASP A 258 -4.22 13.54 -32.90
N TYR A 259 -5.02 12.91 -33.76
CA TYR A 259 -5.58 13.54 -34.97
C TYR A 259 -6.45 14.76 -34.66
N ILE A 260 -7.43 14.64 -33.75
CA ILE A 260 -8.33 15.76 -33.39
C ILE A 260 -7.54 16.94 -32.82
N ASN A 261 -6.63 16.68 -31.88
CA ASN A 261 -5.83 17.73 -31.27
C ASN A 261 -4.93 18.43 -32.29
N THR A 262 -4.24 17.67 -33.14
CA THR A 262 -3.34 18.23 -34.16
C THR A 262 -4.12 19.05 -35.19
N ARG A 263 -5.25 18.52 -35.66
CA ARG A 263 -6.12 19.22 -36.62
C ARG A 263 -6.62 20.54 -36.02
N LYS A 264 -7.13 20.53 -34.80
CA LYS A 264 -7.67 21.73 -34.14
C LYS A 264 -6.59 22.77 -33.84
N LEU A 265 -5.38 22.34 -33.47
CA LEU A 265 -4.25 23.25 -33.31
C LEU A 265 -3.83 23.90 -34.64
N ASN A 266 -3.87 23.15 -35.74
CA ASN A 266 -3.53 23.66 -37.07
C ASN A 266 -4.61 24.60 -37.66
N GLU A 267 -5.87 24.44 -37.25
CA GLU A 267 -6.98 25.33 -37.64
C GLU A 267 -6.88 26.72 -36.98
N LEU A 268 -6.11 26.88 -35.90
CA LEU A 268 -5.91 28.17 -35.24
C LEU A 268 -4.90 29.04 -35.98
N ASP A 269 -5.22 30.32 -36.09
CA ASP A 269 -4.32 31.36 -36.59
C ASP A 269 -3.12 31.56 -35.66
N GLY A 270 -2.02 32.06 -36.21
CA GLY A 270 -0.78 32.32 -35.48
C GLY A 270 0.21 31.14 -35.48
N GLU A 271 1.45 31.46 -35.10
CA GLU A 271 2.52 30.47 -34.95
C GLU A 271 2.41 29.74 -33.62
N ALA A 272 2.80 28.46 -33.61
CA ALA A 272 2.79 27.66 -32.38
C ALA A 272 4.01 27.99 -31.53
N GLU A 273 3.78 28.40 -30.29
CA GLU A 273 4.82 28.53 -29.29
C GLU A 273 5.14 27.17 -28.67
N VAL A 274 6.44 26.90 -28.50
CA VAL A 274 6.94 25.62 -28.00
C VAL A 274 7.58 25.81 -26.63
N PHE A 275 6.89 25.34 -25.60
CA PHE A 275 7.38 25.36 -24.23
C PHE A 275 8.13 24.08 -23.90
N LYS A 276 9.44 24.18 -23.71
CA LYS A 276 10.29 23.03 -23.31
C LYS A 276 10.23 22.82 -21.80
N GLY A 277 9.95 21.58 -21.40
CA GLY A 277 10.00 21.13 -20.01
C GLY A 277 11.41 20.72 -19.63
N THR A 278 11.82 21.02 -18.40
CA THR A 278 13.15 20.69 -17.87
C THR A 278 13.05 19.47 -16.96
N VAL A 279 14.00 18.54 -17.10
CA VAL A 279 14.13 17.36 -16.23
C VAL A 279 15.44 17.48 -15.49
N GLU A 280 15.40 17.42 -14.16
CA GLU A 280 16.58 17.36 -13.30
C GLU A 280 16.60 16.00 -12.58
N GLY A 281 17.75 15.32 -12.54
CA GLY A 281 17.86 14.00 -11.93
C GLY A 281 17.20 12.87 -12.73
N GLU A 282 16.69 11.85 -12.04
CA GLU A 282 16.06 10.67 -12.66
C GLU A 282 14.54 10.85 -12.81
N PHE A 283 14.05 11.14 -14.02
CA PHE A 283 12.62 11.15 -14.35
C PHE A 283 12.35 10.44 -15.69
N PRO A 284 11.70 9.26 -15.70
CA PRO A 284 11.41 8.53 -16.94
C PRO A 284 10.45 9.28 -17.88
N GLU A 285 10.80 9.41 -19.17
CA GLU A 285 9.97 10.12 -20.16
C GLU A 285 8.55 9.54 -20.31
N SER A 286 8.38 8.23 -20.08
CA SER A 286 7.08 7.55 -20.11
C SER A 286 6.12 8.00 -19.01
N ASN A 287 6.65 8.58 -17.93
CA ASN A 287 5.88 8.99 -16.76
C ASN A 287 5.60 10.49 -16.75
N LEU A 288 6.04 11.23 -17.76
CA LEU A 288 5.83 12.67 -17.83
C LEU A 288 4.32 12.97 -17.85
N PRO A 289 3.83 13.81 -16.91
CA PRO A 289 2.40 14.15 -16.84
C PRO A 289 1.96 15.04 -18.02
N THR A 290 2.88 15.87 -18.52
CA THR A 290 2.71 16.72 -19.70
C THR A 290 3.82 16.44 -20.72
N PRO A 291 3.58 16.71 -22.02
CA PRO A 291 4.62 16.57 -23.04
C PRO A 291 5.87 17.40 -22.73
N LYS A 292 7.04 16.84 -23.00
CA LYS A 292 8.34 17.52 -22.85
C LYS A 292 8.42 18.78 -23.71
N GLU A 293 7.84 18.72 -24.92
CA GLU A 293 7.63 19.87 -25.79
C GLU A 293 6.14 20.12 -25.87
N LEU A 294 5.67 21.15 -25.15
CA LEU A 294 4.27 21.54 -25.14
C LEU A 294 4.08 22.63 -26.21
N GLN A 295 3.38 22.28 -27.28
CA GLN A 295 3.06 23.19 -28.39
C GLN A 295 1.67 23.78 -28.17
N LEU A 296 1.56 25.10 -28.14
CA LEU A 296 0.31 25.83 -27.93
C LEU A 296 0.20 27.03 -28.88
N LYS A 297 -1.02 27.49 -29.10
CA LYS A 297 -1.37 28.72 -29.82
C LYS A 297 -2.39 29.53 -29.01
N ALA A 298 -2.50 30.82 -29.25
CA ALA A 298 -3.64 31.59 -28.76
C ALA A 298 -4.94 30.97 -29.33
N GLY A 299 -5.95 30.82 -28.47
CA GLY A 299 -7.18 30.07 -28.78
C GLY A 299 -7.10 28.56 -28.56
N ALA A 300 -5.94 28.01 -28.16
CA ALA A 300 -5.82 26.57 -27.91
C ALA A 300 -6.63 26.13 -26.68
N GLN A 301 -7.40 25.05 -26.82
CA GLN A 301 -8.11 24.44 -25.69
C GLN A 301 -7.16 23.53 -24.90
N VAL A 302 -7.03 23.81 -23.61
CA VAL A 302 -6.12 23.14 -22.69
C VAL A 302 -6.85 22.55 -21.48
N LEU A 303 -6.23 21.52 -20.91
CA LEU A 303 -6.66 20.83 -19.71
C LEU A 303 -5.60 21.01 -18.64
N PHE A 304 -6.02 21.45 -17.46
CA PHE A 304 -5.18 21.47 -16.28
C PHE A 304 -4.97 20.05 -15.76
N VAL A 305 -3.72 19.60 -15.65
CA VAL A 305 -3.38 18.22 -15.23
C VAL A 305 -2.96 18.11 -13.76
N ARG A 306 -3.04 19.22 -13.01
CA ARG A 306 -2.63 19.32 -11.61
C ARG A 306 -3.55 20.29 -10.85
N ASN A 307 -3.83 19.99 -9.59
CA ASN A 307 -4.50 20.93 -8.69
C ASN A 307 -3.59 22.12 -8.38
N ASP A 308 -4.17 23.32 -8.41
CA ASP A 308 -3.46 24.52 -7.99
C ASP A 308 -3.20 24.53 -6.48
N VAL A 309 -2.10 25.16 -6.06
CA VAL A 309 -1.75 25.31 -4.64
C VAL A 309 -2.73 26.27 -3.96
N GLU A 310 -3.16 27.31 -4.66
CA GLU A 310 -4.16 28.28 -4.18
C GLU A 310 -5.59 27.83 -4.44
N HIS A 311 -5.78 26.62 -4.97
CA HIS A 311 -7.08 26.06 -5.34
C HIS A 311 -7.87 26.91 -6.36
N ARG A 312 -7.18 27.69 -7.21
CA ARG A 312 -7.82 28.46 -8.29
C ARG A 312 -8.42 27.53 -9.36
N TRP A 313 -7.82 26.36 -9.56
CA TRP A 313 -8.32 25.29 -10.43
C TRP A 313 -8.01 23.91 -9.84
N VAL A 314 -8.63 22.89 -10.43
CA VAL A 314 -8.42 21.47 -10.09
C VAL A 314 -7.97 20.69 -11.33
N ASN A 315 -7.34 19.54 -11.11
CA ASN A 315 -7.00 18.61 -12.19
C ASN A 315 -8.28 18.18 -12.92
N GLY A 316 -8.35 18.46 -14.22
CA GLY A 316 -9.55 18.26 -15.02
C GLY A 316 -10.19 19.55 -15.55
N THR A 317 -9.85 20.72 -14.98
CA THR A 317 -10.39 22.01 -15.44
C THR A 317 -10.01 22.26 -16.91
N LEU A 318 -10.97 22.71 -17.71
CA LEU A 318 -10.76 23.14 -19.09
C LEU A 318 -10.55 24.65 -19.16
N GLY A 319 -9.74 25.07 -20.13
CA GLY A 319 -9.56 26.49 -20.44
C GLY A 319 -9.11 26.72 -21.88
N THR A 320 -9.14 27.98 -22.28
CA THR A 320 -8.66 28.47 -23.56
C THR A 320 -7.48 29.40 -23.33
N VAL A 321 -6.37 29.16 -24.02
CA VAL A 321 -5.22 30.06 -23.98
C VAL A 321 -5.60 31.39 -24.64
N ILE A 322 -5.45 32.50 -23.93
CA ILE A 322 -5.72 33.85 -24.49
C ILE A 322 -4.44 34.54 -24.96
N GLY A 323 -3.30 34.18 -24.37
CA GLY A 323 -2.02 34.77 -24.74
C GLY A 323 -0.88 34.18 -23.94
N PHE A 324 0.33 34.60 -24.32
CA PHE A 324 1.59 34.21 -23.72
C PHE A 324 2.29 35.48 -23.23
N ASP A 325 3.13 35.33 -22.21
CA ASP A 325 3.93 36.43 -21.69
C ASP A 325 5.05 36.80 -22.68
N GLU A 326 5.07 38.06 -23.14
CA GLU A 326 5.98 38.55 -24.19
C GLU A 326 7.43 38.73 -23.71
N GLU A 327 7.66 38.91 -22.39
CA GLU A 327 8.99 39.25 -21.85
C GLU A 327 9.81 38.01 -21.45
N GLU A 328 9.26 37.14 -20.60
CA GLU A 328 10.02 36.01 -20.00
C GLU A 328 9.49 34.61 -20.40
N HIS A 329 8.35 34.52 -21.10
CA HIS A 329 7.66 33.25 -21.44
C HIS A 329 7.41 32.32 -20.23
N ASP A 330 7.32 32.91 -19.03
CA ASP A 330 7.16 32.17 -17.78
C ASP A 330 5.70 32.00 -17.35
N ARG A 331 4.78 32.68 -18.05
CA ARG A 331 3.34 32.64 -17.79
C ARG A 331 2.54 32.39 -19.06
N ILE A 332 1.51 31.56 -18.91
CA ILE A 332 0.48 31.34 -19.94
C ILE A 332 -0.84 31.86 -19.38
N PHE A 333 -1.51 32.76 -20.11
CA PHE A 333 -2.81 33.29 -19.73
C PHE A 333 -3.92 32.39 -20.27
N VAL A 334 -4.76 31.88 -19.39
CA VAL A 334 -5.83 30.93 -19.71
C VAL A 334 -7.16 31.42 -19.15
N VAL A 335 -8.21 31.42 -19.98
CA VAL A 335 -9.59 31.66 -19.53
C VAL A 335 -10.27 30.32 -19.31
N THR A 336 -10.76 30.05 -18.10
CA THR A 336 -11.45 28.80 -17.79
C THR A 336 -12.86 28.75 -18.37
N GLU A 337 -13.47 27.56 -18.35
CA GLU A 337 -14.90 27.37 -18.71
C GLU A 337 -15.87 28.26 -17.90
N ASP A 338 -15.48 28.69 -16.70
CA ASP A 338 -16.25 29.59 -15.83
C ASP A 338 -16.01 31.08 -16.13
N GLY A 339 -15.20 31.39 -17.15
CA GLY A 339 -14.86 32.76 -17.57
C GLY A 339 -13.81 33.45 -16.69
N ARG A 340 -13.11 32.71 -15.84
CA ARG A 340 -12.03 33.28 -15.00
C ARG A 340 -10.73 33.32 -15.79
N GLU A 341 -10.07 34.46 -15.78
CA GLU A 341 -8.73 34.61 -16.33
C GLU A 341 -7.72 34.16 -15.27
N LEU A 342 -6.79 33.29 -15.68
CA LEU A 342 -5.78 32.71 -14.82
C LEU A 342 -4.41 32.88 -15.48
N ASP A 343 -3.44 33.31 -14.68
CA ASP A 343 -2.02 33.24 -14.99
C ASP A 343 -1.46 31.89 -14.52
N VAL A 344 -1.00 31.11 -15.49
CA VAL A 344 -0.50 29.75 -15.26
C VAL A 344 1.01 29.76 -15.30
N GLU A 345 1.63 29.44 -14.17
CA GLU A 345 3.08 29.28 -14.05
C GLU A 345 3.50 27.81 -14.22
N ARG A 346 4.80 27.59 -14.39
CA ARG A 346 5.38 26.25 -14.47
C ARG A 346 5.22 25.52 -13.12
N ALA A 347 4.82 24.26 -13.19
CA ALA A 347 4.67 23.40 -12.03
C ALA A 347 5.79 22.35 -11.99
N ILE A 348 6.21 21.96 -10.78
CA ILE A 348 7.26 20.96 -10.55
C ILE A 348 6.64 19.63 -10.10
N TRP A 349 6.86 18.56 -10.84
CA TRP A 349 6.52 17.19 -10.43
C TRP A 349 7.77 16.46 -9.95
N SER A 350 7.68 15.85 -8.78
CA SER A 350 8.77 15.07 -8.19
C SER A 350 8.60 13.59 -8.50
N ASN A 351 9.67 12.95 -8.99
CA ASN A 351 9.77 11.50 -9.03
C ASN A 351 10.40 11.02 -7.73
N ILE A 352 9.62 10.32 -6.91
CA ILE A 352 10.03 9.89 -5.58
C ILE A 352 10.45 8.41 -5.56
N ARG A 353 11.26 8.05 -4.57
CA ARG A 353 11.53 6.68 -4.16
C ARG A 353 11.41 6.58 -2.65
N TYR A 354 10.88 5.46 -2.18
CA TYR A 354 10.85 5.18 -0.76
C TYR A 354 12.24 4.74 -0.26
N THR A 355 12.66 5.37 0.83
CA THR A 355 13.88 5.08 1.60
C THR A 355 13.51 4.75 3.04
N PHE A 356 14.41 4.08 3.78
CA PHE A 356 14.16 3.78 5.19
C PHE A 356 15.07 4.61 6.10
N ASN A 357 14.48 5.45 6.94
CA ASN A 357 15.21 6.24 7.92
C ASN A 357 15.46 5.42 9.19
N ASP A 358 16.72 5.08 9.43
CA ASP A 358 17.14 4.27 10.58
C ASP A 358 17.03 4.96 11.93
N LYS A 359 17.08 6.29 11.96
CA LYS A 359 16.96 7.07 13.20
C LYS A 359 15.51 7.12 13.67
N GLU A 360 14.60 7.45 12.77
CA GLU A 360 13.16 7.56 13.08
C GLU A 360 12.40 6.24 12.97
N LYS A 361 13.03 5.21 12.39
CA LYS A 361 12.40 3.92 12.04
C LYS A 361 11.15 4.08 11.16
N LYS A 362 11.15 5.08 10.28
CA LYS A 362 10.07 5.41 9.36
C LYS A 362 10.48 5.19 7.90
N ILE A 363 9.49 4.94 7.06
CA ILE A 363 9.66 4.98 5.61
C ILE A 363 9.46 6.44 5.19
N GLU A 364 10.42 6.96 4.44
CA GLU A 364 10.42 8.35 3.96
C GLU A 364 10.49 8.38 2.44
N GLU A 365 10.12 9.51 1.88
CA GLU A 365 10.17 9.76 0.44
C GLU A 365 11.44 10.54 0.12
N GLN A 366 12.25 10.00 -0.78
CA GLN A 366 13.41 10.66 -1.35
C GLN A 366 13.10 11.07 -2.79
N GLU A 367 13.31 12.34 -3.10
CA GLU A 367 13.21 12.85 -4.47
C GLU A 367 14.43 12.38 -5.28
N LEU A 368 14.18 11.70 -6.41
CA LEU A 368 15.22 11.26 -7.35
C LEU A 368 15.45 12.25 -8.48
N GLY A 369 14.42 13.02 -8.81
CA GLY A 369 14.43 13.98 -9.89
C GLY A 369 13.13 14.74 -9.96
N THR A 370 13.17 15.87 -10.65
CA THR A 370 12.05 16.77 -10.86
C THR A 370 11.81 16.96 -12.34
N TYR A 371 10.55 17.20 -12.69
CA TYR A 371 10.14 17.63 -14.02
C TYR A 371 9.39 18.94 -13.87
N THR A 372 9.83 19.98 -14.57
CA THR A 372 9.25 21.32 -14.50
C THR A 372 8.67 21.69 -15.86
N GLN A 373 7.36 21.93 -15.90
CA GLN A 373 6.61 22.30 -17.11
C GLN A 373 5.29 22.97 -16.72
N PHE A 374 4.66 23.70 -17.66
CA PHE A 374 3.30 24.16 -17.45
C PHE A 374 2.33 22.98 -17.19
N PRO A 375 1.42 23.07 -16.21
CA PRO A 375 0.44 22.03 -15.87
C PRO A 375 -0.71 21.95 -16.86
N LEU A 376 -0.40 22.09 -18.15
CA LEU A 376 -1.36 22.15 -19.25
C LEU A 376 -1.11 21.04 -20.26
N ARG A 377 -2.20 20.63 -20.92
CA ARG A 377 -2.15 19.72 -22.06
C ARG A 377 -3.24 20.07 -23.05
N MET A 378 -2.99 19.93 -24.35
CA MET A 378 -4.03 20.05 -25.38
C MET A 378 -5.21 19.13 -25.10
N ALA A 379 -6.42 19.68 -25.24
CA ALA A 379 -7.62 19.11 -24.65
C ALA A 379 -8.88 19.20 -25.50
N TRP A 380 -8.76 19.29 -26.83
CA TRP A 380 -9.92 19.07 -27.70
C TRP A 380 -10.38 17.62 -27.65
N ALA A 381 -9.43 16.69 -27.52
CA ALA A 381 -9.71 15.27 -27.31
C ALA A 381 -8.76 14.62 -26.30
N ILE A 382 -9.27 13.64 -25.55
CA ILE A 382 -8.48 12.73 -24.72
C ILE A 382 -9.03 11.30 -24.83
N THR A 383 -8.21 10.31 -24.48
CA THR A 383 -8.67 8.92 -24.46
C THR A 383 -9.53 8.66 -23.22
N VAL A 384 -10.51 7.76 -23.33
CA VAL A 384 -11.34 7.31 -22.18
C VAL A 384 -10.46 6.84 -21.03
N HIS A 385 -9.39 6.09 -21.31
CA HIS A 385 -8.41 5.67 -20.30
C HIS A 385 -7.74 6.84 -19.57
N LYS A 386 -7.31 7.88 -20.29
CA LYS A 386 -6.65 9.05 -19.68
C LYS A 386 -7.64 10.01 -18.99
N SER A 387 -8.92 9.89 -19.29
CA SER A 387 -9.98 10.65 -18.62
C SER A 387 -10.34 10.11 -17.23
N GLN A 388 -9.85 8.92 -16.87
CA GLN A 388 -10.16 8.30 -15.58
C GLN A 388 -9.76 9.19 -14.41
N GLY A 389 -10.61 9.24 -13.39
CA GLY A 389 -10.48 10.18 -12.27
C GLY A 389 -10.97 11.60 -12.56
N LEU A 390 -10.89 12.09 -13.81
CA LEU A 390 -11.26 13.45 -14.19
C LEU A 390 -12.78 13.67 -14.23
N THR A 391 -13.19 14.93 -14.16
CA THR A 391 -14.60 15.37 -14.20
C THR A 391 -14.73 16.54 -15.16
N PHE A 392 -15.76 16.55 -15.99
CA PHE A 392 -16.00 17.57 -17.02
C PHE A 392 -17.44 18.06 -16.99
N SER A 393 -17.64 19.31 -17.39
CA SER A 393 -18.97 19.94 -17.54
C SER A 393 -19.65 19.55 -18.84
N LYS A 394 -18.91 19.53 -19.96
CA LYS A 394 -19.42 19.12 -21.28
C LYS A 394 -18.47 18.14 -21.97
N VAL A 395 -19.03 17.04 -22.45
CA VAL A 395 -18.28 15.94 -23.04
C VAL A 395 -18.94 15.47 -24.32
N ARG A 396 -18.14 15.37 -25.38
CA ARG A 396 -18.50 14.68 -26.62
C ARG A 396 -17.93 13.27 -26.60
N ILE A 397 -18.77 12.25 -26.60
CA ILE A 397 -18.32 10.84 -26.63
C ILE A 397 -18.25 10.38 -28.09
N ASP A 398 -17.08 9.89 -28.48
CA ASP A 398 -16.82 9.35 -29.80
C ASP A 398 -16.37 7.88 -29.73
N PHE A 399 -17.33 6.99 -29.98
CA PHE A 399 -17.13 5.55 -30.10
C PHE A 399 -17.06 5.06 -31.55
N THR A 400 -16.74 5.92 -32.52
CA THR A 400 -16.52 5.49 -33.92
C THR A 400 -15.50 4.36 -34.05
N GLY A 401 -14.46 4.35 -33.20
CA GLY A 401 -13.45 3.29 -33.15
C GLY A 401 -13.87 1.98 -32.45
N GLY A 402 -15.11 1.92 -31.98
CA GLY A 402 -15.68 0.80 -31.21
C GLY A 402 -15.32 0.81 -29.72
N VAL A 403 -16.15 0.12 -28.93
CA VAL A 403 -15.91 -0.17 -27.51
C VAL A 403 -15.30 -1.56 -27.40
N PHE A 404 -14.03 -1.65 -26.98
CA PHE A 404 -13.28 -2.92 -27.01
C PHE A 404 -13.00 -3.52 -25.64
N ALA A 405 -13.28 -2.79 -24.56
CA ALA A 405 -13.11 -3.26 -23.19
C ALA A 405 -14.36 -3.01 -22.35
N GLY A 406 -14.65 -3.93 -21.44
CA GLY A 406 -15.77 -3.81 -20.51
C GLY A 406 -15.67 -2.53 -19.68
N GLY A 407 -16.80 -1.88 -19.41
CA GLY A 407 -16.87 -0.67 -18.59
C GLY A 407 -16.36 0.63 -19.24
N GLN A 408 -15.80 0.62 -20.46
CA GLN A 408 -15.38 1.84 -21.17
C GLN A 408 -16.53 2.86 -21.34
N THR A 409 -17.73 2.37 -21.71
CA THR A 409 -18.93 3.21 -21.83
C THR A 409 -19.30 3.87 -20.50
N TYR A 410 -19.26 3.10 -19.41
CA TYR A 410 -19.48 3.62 -18.06
C TYR A 410 -18.43 4.68 -17.68
N VAL A 411 -17.16 4.44 -17.97
CA VAL A 411 -16.07 5.37 -17.65
C VAL A 411 -16.28 6.69 -18.38
N ALA A 412 -16.55 6.65 -19.69
CA ALA A 412 -16.76 7.85 -20.51
C ALA A 412 -17.96 8.68 -20.01
N LEU A 413 -19.12 8.04 -19.80
CA LEU A 413 -20.33 8.73 -19.34
C LEU A 413 -20.17 9.29 -17.92
N SER A 414 -19.51 8.55 -17.02
CA SER A 414 -19.30 8.97 -15.63
C SER A 414 -18.30 10.13 -15.46
N ARG A 415 -17.65 10.59 -16.54
CA ARG A 415 -16.81 11.79 -16.52
C ARG A 415 -17.63 13.07 -16.48
N CYS A 416 -18.85 13.05 -17.04
CA CYS A 416 -19.72 14.22 -17.05
C CYS A 416 -20.42 14.39 -15.68
N THR A 417 -20.70 15.64 -15.32
CA THR A 417 -21.47 15.97 -14.10
C THR A 417 -22.98 15.81 -14.28
N SER A 418 -23.47 16.02 -15.50
CA SER A 418 -24.89 15.92 -15.86
C SER A 418 -25.10 15.19 -17.19
N LEU A 419 -26.30 14.66 -17.39
CA LEU A 419 -26.71 14.12 -18.70
C LEU A 419 -26.76 15.23 -19.77
N ASP A 420 -27.05 16.47 -19.37
CA ASP A 420 -27.12 17.62 -20.27
C ASP A 420 -25.80 18.00 -20.90
N GLY A 421 -24.70 17.78 -20.18
CA GLY A 421 -23.36 17.99 -20.71
C GLY A 421 -22.89 16.94 -21.71
N ILE A 422 -23.65 15.85 -21.93
CA ILE A 422 -23.21 14.75 -22.79
C ILE A 422 -23.75 14.92 -24.20
N THR A 423 -22.86 14.79 -25.18
CA THR A 423 -23.20 14.68 -26.60
C THR A 423 -22.57 13.43 -27.18
N LEU A 424 -23.31 12.70 -28.01
CA LEU A 424 -22.84 11.46 -28.63
C LEU A 424 -22.59 11.68 -30.13
N SER A 425 -21.44 11.22 -30.63
CA SER A 425 -21.15 11.26 -32.07
C SER A 425 -21.91 10.18 -32.84
N LYS A 426 -22.25 9.07 -32.17
CA LYS A 426 -23.04 7.95 -32.69
C LYS A 426 -23.94 7.39 -31.58
N PRO A 427 -25.08 6.78 -31.93
CA PRO A 427 -25.91 6.10 -30.94
C PRO A 427 -25.13 4.98 -30.25
N ILE A 428 -25.26 4.90 -28.93
CA ILE A 428 -24.73 3.80 -28.11
C ILE A 428 -25.64 2.60 -28.31
N LEU A 429 -25.03 1.47 -28.68
CA LEU A 429 -25.72 0.19 -28.82
C LEU A 429 -25.71 -0.57 -27.50
N ARG A 430 -26.66 -1.49 -27.35
CA ARG A 430 -26.69 -2.41 -26.19
C ARG A 430 -25.40 -3.24 -26.10
N SER A 431 -24.79 -3.59 -27.23
CA SER A 431 -23.49 -4.30 -27.31
C SER A 431 -22.31 -3.51 -26.75
N ASP A 432 -22.42 -2.17 -26.68
CA ASP A 432 -21.37 -1.30 -26.16
C ASP A 432 -21.42 -1.21 -24.62
N VAL A 433 -22.47 -1.72 -24.00
CA VAL A 433 -22.68 -1.75 -22.55
C VAL A 433 -22.60 -3.19 -22.06
N TYR A 434 -21.40 -3.59 -21.67
CA TYR A 434 -21.17 -4.92 -21.10
C TYR A 434 -20.17 -4.89 -19.96
N VAL A 435 -20.36 -5.83 -19.05
CA VAL A 435 -19.52 -6.10 -17.89
C VAL A 435 -19.23 -7.59 -17.87
N ARG A 436 -17.99 -7.93 -17.53
CA ARG A 436 -17.53 -9.32 -17.41
C ARG A 436 -18.28 -10.03 -16.28
N PRO A 437 -18.82 -11.25 -16.48
CA PRO A 437 -19.58 -11.97 -15.44
C PRO A 437 -18.84 -12.15 -14.11
N GLU A 438 -17.52 -12.27 -14.17
CA GLU A 438 -16.60 -12.40 -13.03
C GLU A 438 -16.66 -11.17 -12.10
N VAL A 439 -16.76 -9.98 -12.70
CA VAL A 439 -16.90 -8.69 -11.98
C VAL A 439 -18.22 -8.68 -11.22
N THR A 440 -19.31 -9.09 -11.87
CA THR A 440 -20.65 -9.18 -11.25
C THR A 440 -20.68 -10.23 -10.14
N ALA A 441 -20.01 -11.36 -10.31
CA ALA A 441 -19.92 -12.40 -9.28
C ALA A 441 -19.16 -11.89 -8.05
N PHE A 442 -18.04 -11.20 -8.26
CA PHE A 442 -17.25 -10.62 -7.16
C PHE A 442 -18.02 -9.51 -6.44
N ALA A 443 -18.75 -8.66 -7.15
CA ALA A 443 -19.53 -7.57 -6.57
C ALA A 443 -20.60 -8.02 -5.56
N ARG A 444 -21.15 -9.24 -5.71
CA ARG A 444 -22.11 -9.81 -4.75
C ARG A 444 -21.53 -10.03 -3.35
N THR A 445 -20.21 -10.04 -3.21
CA THR A 445 -19.53 -10.26 -1.92
C THR A 445 -19.33 -8.97 -1.12
N PHE A 446 -19.62 -7.80 -1.72
CA PHE A 446 -19.34 -6.50 -1.13
C PHE A 446 -20.22 -6.22 0.09
N ASN A 447 -19.67 -5.45 1.04
CA ASN A 447 -20.38 -4.99 2.24
C ASN A 447 -20.96 -6.14 3.10
N SER A 448 -20.38 -7.34 3.03
CA SER A 448 -20.78 -8.48 3.85
C SER A 448 -20.51 -8.20 5.34
N GLN A 449 -21.58 -7.94 6.09
CA GLN A 449 -21.51 -7.68 7.54
C GLN A 449 -20.89 -8.86 8.29
N ALA A 450 -21.14 -10.10 7.85
CA ALA A 450 -20.59 -11.30 8.47
C ALA A 450 -19.06 -11.37 8.33
N ILE A 451 -18.53 -11.06 7.13
CA ILE A 451 -17.08 -11.04 6.88
C ILE A 451 -16.43 -9.90 7.68
N LEU A 452 -17.04 -8.72 7.69
CA LEU A 452 -16.54 -7.55 8.43
C LEU A 452 -16.49 -7.83 9.94
N ALA A 453 -17.58 -8.33 10.53
CA ALA A 453 -17.65 -8.64 11.95
C ALA A 453 -16.66 -9.76 12.33
N SER A 454 -16.52 -10.78 11.48
CA SER A 454 -15.54 -11.85 11.66
C SER A 454 -14.09 -11.31 11.62
N ALA A 455 -13.76 -10.44 10.67
CA ALA A 455 -12.44 -9.83 10.56
C ALA A 455 -12.09 -9.00 11.80
N LEU A 456 -13.03 -8.16 12.28
CA LEU A 456 -12.85 -7.35 13.49
C LEU A 456 -12.68 -8.22 14.74
N LYS A 457 -13.52 -9.27 14.91
CA LYS A 457 -13.42 -10.21 16.04
C LYS A 457 -12.11 -10.99 16.02
N GLN A 458 -11.69 -11.48 14.85
CA GLN A 458 -10.42 -12.18 14.68
C GLN A 458 -9.22 -11.28 15.01
N SER A 459 -9.27 -10.02 14.59
CA SER A 459 -8.19 -9.09 14.88
C SER A 459 -8.07 -8.76 16.36
N LYS A 460 -9.20 -8.54 17.04
CA LYS A 460 -9.21 -8.34 18.49
C LYS A 460 -8.52 -9.52 19.19
N ALA A 461 -8.87 -10.74 18.79
CA ALA A 461 -8.23 -11.96 19.29
C ALA A 461 -6.71 -12.00 19.01
N ASP A 462 -6.28 -11.62 17.80
CA ASP A 462 -4.86 -11.64 17.42
C ASP A 462 -4.05 -10.59 18.20
N SER A 463 -4.63 -9.43 18.49
CA SER A 463 -4.03 -8.41 19.37
C SER A 463 -3.92 -8.91 20.81
N GLU A 464 -4.96 -9.56 21.33
CA GLU A 464 -4.97 -10.16 22.68
C GLU A 464 -3.94 -11.29 22.80
N TYR A 465 -3.81 -12.17 21.78
CA TYR A 465 -2.77 -13.19 21.73
C TYR A 465 -1.36 -12.59 21.73
N TYR A 466 -1.14 -11.51 20.99
CA TYR A 466 0.16 -10.85 20.97
C TYR A 466 0.50 -10.20 22.32
N ALA A 467 -0.47 -9.51 22.93
CA ALA A 467 -0.31 -8.91 24.25
C ALA A 467 -0.04 -9.97 25.32
N ALA A 468 -0.71 -11.13 25.26
CA ALA A 468 -0.46 -12.26 26.15
C ALA A 468 0.99 -12.78 26.03
N VAL A 469 1.52 -12.89 24.81
CA VAL A 469 2.92 -13.31 24.59
C VAL A 469 3.90 -12.27 25.15
N GLN A 470 3.64 -10.98 24.96
CA GLN A 470 4.49 -9.92 25.53
C GLN A 470 4.47 -9.92 27.06
N ALA A 471 3.31 -10.11 27.67
CA ALA A 471 3.18 -10.20 29.13
C ALA A 471 3.95 -11.41 29.68
N PHE A 472 3.83 -12.58 29.03
CA PHE A 472 4.60 -13.78 29.37
C PHE A 472 6.11 -13.52 29.29
N ASP A 473 6.58 -12.84 28.24
CA ASP A 473 7.99 -12.54 28.04
C ASP A 473 8.54 -11.52 29.04
N LYS A 474 7.68 -10.67 29.62
CA LYS A 474 8.01 -9.77 30.73
C LYS A 474 7.91 -10.42 32.11
N GLY A 475 7.38 -11.64 32.20
CA GLY A 475 7.16 -12.36 33.46
C GLY A 475 5.85 -12.02 34.18
N ASP A 476 4.97 -11.20 33.60
CA ASP A 476 3.63 -10.93 34.14
C ASP A 476 2.66 -12.05 33.74
N MET A 477 2.64 -13.09 34.55
CA MET A 477 1.87 -14.30 34.26
C MET A 477 0.36 -14.10 34.39
N GLN A 478 -0.08 -13.18 35.25
CA GLN A 478 -1.51 -12.94 35.46
C GLN A 478 -2.12 -12.22 34.26
N ALA A 479 -1.50 -11.12 33.82
CA ALA A 479 -1.92 -10.42 32.61
C ALA A 479 -1.80 -11.32 31.37
N ALA A 480 -0.75 -12.16 31.29
CA ALA A 480 -0.59 -13.10 30.19
C ALA A 480 -1.75 -14.10 30.10
N ILE A 481 -2.19 -14.66 31.23
CA ILE A 481 -3.28 -15.63 31.28
C ILE A 481 -4.64 -14.97 30.98
N ASP A 482 -4.92 -13.81 31.58
CA ASP A 482 -6.18 -13.09 31.37
C ASP A 482 -6.37 -12.71 29.89
N MET A 483 -5.34 -12.12 29.28
CA MET A 483 -5.34 -11.78 27.85
C MET A 483 -5.43 -13.03 26.97
N PHE A 484 -4.78 -14.13 27.35
CA PHE A 484 -4.83 -15.38 26.60
C PHE A 484 -6.23 -16.01 26.62
N PHE A 485 -6.93 -16.01 27.76
CA PHE A 485 -8.30 -16.51 27.83
C PHE A 485 -9.28 -15.64 27.04
N GLN A 486 -9.16 -14.31 27.13
CA GLN A 486 -9.94 -13.39 26.30
C GLN A 486 -9.74 -13.69 24.81
N ALA A 487 -8.50 -13.94 24.39
CA ALA A 487 -8.17 -14.29 23.01
C ALA A 487 -8.77 -15.64 22.59
N ILE A 488 -8.76 -16.65 23.47
CA ILE A 488 -9.33 -17.98 23.20
C ILE A 488 -10.84 -17.90 22.97
N HIS A 489 -11.56 -17.14 23.81
CA HIS A 489 -13.01 -16.94 23.65
C HIS A 489 -13.34 -16.27 22.31
N SER A 490 -12.45 -15.42 21.82
CA SER A 490 -12.61 -14.74 20.53
C SER A 490 -12.22 -15.62 19.34
N LYS A 491 -11.13 -16.41 19.45
CA LYS A 491 -10.57 -17.24 18.36
C LYS A 491 -9.81 -18.45 18.91
N TYR A 492 -10.41 -19.64 18.81
CA TYR A 492 -9.78 -20.88 19.26
C TYR A 492 -8.69 -21.38 18.27
N ILE A 493 -7.41 -21.28 18.62
CA ILE A 493 -6.28 -21.74 17.77
C ILE A 493 -5.32 -22.73 18.45
N ILE A 494 -5.55 -23.04 19.72
CA ILE A 494 -4.60 -23.77 20.58
C ILE A 494 -4.30 -25.20 20.12
N GLU A 495 -5.26 -25.89 19.51
CA GLU A 495 -5.08 -27.24 18.97
C GLU A 495 -4.25 -27.28 17.68
N ARG A 496 -4.07 -26.14 17.00
CA ARG A 496 -3.30 -26.09 15.77
C ARG A 496 -1.83 -26.46 16.03
N PRO A 497 -1.14 -27.16 15.12
CA PRO A 497 0.21 -27.65 15.35
C PRO A 497 1.23 -26.56 15.70
N VAL A 498 1.09 -25.36 15.13
CA VAL A 498 2.02 -24.24 15.31
C VAL A 498 1.88 -23.60 16.70
N PRO A 499 0.69 -23.12 17.13
CA PRO A 499 0.47 -22.68 18.51
C PRO A 499 0.85 -23.73 19.56
N ARG A 500 0.46 -24.99 19.36
CA ARG A 500 0.82 -26.09 20.27
C ARG A 500 2.33 -26.26 20.42
N ARG A 501 3.08 -26.19 19.31
CA ARG A 501 4.56 -26.24 19.34
C ARG A 501 5.15 -25.02 20.05
N TYR A 502 4.57 -23.84 19.85
CA TYR A 502 5.02 -22.60 20.48
C TYR A 502 4.81 -22.61 21.99
N ILE A 503 3.61 -22.97 22.45
CA ILE A 503 3.27 -23.14 23.86
C ILE A 503 4.20 -24.16 24.52
N ARG A 504 4.40 -25.33 23.88
CA ARG A 504 5.34 -26.34 24.37
C ARG A 504 6.75 -25.77 24.54
N ARG A 505 7.23 -24.98 23.57
CA ARG A 505 8.57 -24.36 23.63
C ARG A 505 8.67 -23.36 24.78
N LYS A 506 7.65 -22.52 25.00
CA LYS A 506 7.62 -21.54 26.09
C LYS A 506 7.55 -22.22 27.46
N LEU A 507 6.69 -23.22 27.63
CA LEU A 507 6.60 -24.00 28.87
C LEU A 507 7.87 -24.79 29.17
N ASN A 508 8.58 -25.27 28.14
CA ASN A 508 9.83 -26.02 28.33
C ASN A 508 10.97 -25.17 28.92
N ILE A 509 10.82 -23.83 28.96
CA ILE A 509 11.76 -22.96 29.69
C ILE A 509 11.78 -23.33 31.18
N ILE A 510 10.62 -23.66 31.76
CA ILE A 510 10.50 -24.05 33.17
C ILE A 510 11.31 -25.31 33.45
N ASN A 511 11.19 -26.32 32.59
CA ASN A 511 11.94 -27.57 32.73
C ASN A 511 13.46 -27.35 32.62
N ARG A 512 13.89 -26.49 31.69
CA ARG A 512 15.31 -26.13 31.54
C ARG A 512 15.84 -25.39 32.77
N GLN A 513 15.06 -24.43 33.29
CA GLN A 513 15.44 -23.70 34.49
C GLN A 513 15.54 -24.62 35.71
N LYS A 514 14.61 -25.58 35.88
CA LYS A 514 14.71 -26.60 36.94
C LYS A 514 15.98 -27.44 36.81
N GLN A 515 16.27 -27.95 35.61
CA GLN A 515 17.50 -28.72 35.36
C GLN A 515 18.77 -27.92 35.65
N GLU A 516 18.78 -26.62 35.32
CA GLU A 516 19.91 -25.74 35.59
C GLU A 516 20.07 -25.47 37.10
N ILE A 517 18.96 -25.25 37.82
CA ILE A 517 18.97 -25.12 39.27
C ILE A 517 19.53 -26.39 39.93
N ASP A 518 19.05 -27.56 39.53
CA ASP A 518 19.53 -28.84 40.05
C ASP A 518 21.03 -29.04 39.76
N ARG A 519 21.49 -28.66 38.57
CA ARG A 519 22.90 -28.71 38.21
C ARG A 519 23.74 -27.76 39.07
N LEU A 520 23.33 -26.51 39.22
CA LEU A 520 24.02 -25.51 40.02
C LEU A 520 24.07 -25.92 41.50
N GLN A 521 22.98 -26.49 42.03
CA GLN A 521 22.96 -27.04 43.38
C GLN A 521 23.96 -28.19 43.55
N ASN A 522 24.03 -29.11 42.57
CA ASN A 522 25.00 -30.20 42.60
C ASN A 522 26.46 -29.71 42.49
N GLU A 523 26.73 -28.70 41.65
CA GLU A 523 28.05 -28.07 41.55
C GLU A 523 28.44 -27.37 42.87
N LEU A 524 27.49 -26.70 43.51
CA LEU A 524 27.69 -26.04 44.80
C LEU A 524 28.00 -27.08 45.90
N ILE A 525 27.25 -28.18 45.96
CA ILE A 525 27.51 -29.29 46.89
C ILE A 525 28.91 -29.90 46.66
N ARG A 526 29.29 -30.14 45.40
CA ARG A 526 30.63 -30.68 45.08
C ARG A 526 31.74 -29.71 45.49
N ARG A 527 31.54 -28.41 45.23
CA ARG A 527 32.49 -27.37 45.63
C ARG A 527 32.63 -27.33 47.15
N ASP A 528 31.54 -27.41 47.89
CA ASP A 528 31.56 -27.43 49.36
C ASP A 528 32.27 -28.68 49.90
N GLN A 529 32.05 -29.85 49.29
CA GLN A 529 32.77 -31.08 49.64
C GLN A 529 34.28 -30.98 49.37
N TYR A 530 34.66 -30.41 48.22
CA TYR A 530 36.05 -30.21 47.85
C TYR A 530 36.76 -29.22 48.79
N LEU A 531 36.09 -28.11 49.13
CA LEU A 531 36.60 -27.15 50.13
C LEU A 531 36.78 -27.80 51.50
N LYS A 532 35.85 -28.69 51.91
CA LYS A 532 35.99 -29.48 53.14
C LYS A 532 37.20 -30.42 53.09
N GLN A 533 37.44 -31.10 51.98
CA GLN A 533 38.61 -31.98 51.81
C GLN A 533 39.93 -31.19 51.93
N LEU A 534 40.06 -30.09 51.18
CA LEU A 534 41.23 -29.21 51.27
C LEU A 534 41.43 -28.67 52.69
N ALA A 535 40.35 -28.30 53.38
CA ALA A 535 40.43 -27.82 54.75
C ALA A 535 40.98 -28.91 55.72
N VAL A 536 40.63 -30.18 55.50
CA VAL A 536 41.18 -31.31 56.27
C VAL A 536 42.67 -31.53 55.94
N GLU A 537 43.09 -31.40 54.68
CA GLU A 537 44.51 -31.49 54.31
C GLU A 537 45.35 -30.40 54.98
N TYR A 538 44.89 -29.14 54.94
CA TYR A 538 45.54 -28.04 55.65
C TYR A 538 45.58 -28.26 57.17
N LEU A 539 44.56 -28.90 57.75
CA LEU A 539 44.58 -29.29 59.17
C LEU A 539 45.67 -30.34 59.45
N VAL A 540 45.84 -31.34 58.58
CA VAL A 540 46.89 -32.36 58.71
C VAL A 540 48.28 -31.74 58.57
N MET A 541 48.51 -30.93 57.53
CA MET A 541 49.78 -30.21 57.36
C MET A 541 50.08 -29.29 58.55
N GLY A 542 49.05 -28.64 59.12
CA GLY A 542 49.20 -27.86 60.34
C GLY A 542 49.69 -28.70 61.53
N LYS A 543 49.20 -29.94 61.67
CA LYS A 543 49.65 -30.89 62.72
C LYS A 543 51.08 -31.36 62.50
N GLU A 544 51.48 -31.61 61.25
CA GLU A 544 52.84 -31.99 60.89
C GLU A 544 53.84 -30.86 61.15
N CYS A 545 53.53 -29.63 60.73
CA CYS A 545 54.34 -28.45 61.04
C CYS A 545 54.45 -28.20 62.56
N GLU A 546 53.39 -28.49 63.34
CA GLU A 546 53.43 -28.42 64.80
C GLU A 546 54.39 -29.48 65.39
N HIS A 547 54.45 -30.68 64.81
CA HIS A 547 55.37 -31.75 65.23
C HIS A 547 56.83 -31.44 64.91
N GLU A 548 57.10 -30.82 63.75
CA GLU A 548 58.45 -30.42 63.32
C GLU A 548 58.95 -29.11 63.95
N GLY A 549 58.16 -28.47 64.83
CA GLY A 549 58.55 -27.24 65.53
C GLY A 549 58.35 -25.94 64.74
N MET A 550 57.76 -26.00 63.54
CA MET A 550 57.49 -24.85 62.67
C MET A 550 56.16 -24.15 63.03
N ARG A 551 56.12 -23.46 64.19
CA ARG A 551 54.88 -22.90 64.76
C ARG A 551 54.13 -21.90 63.88
N GLU A 552 54.82 -20.96 63.24
CA GLU A 552 54.14 -19.97 62.37
C GLU A 552 53.49 -20.62 61.15
N ALA A 553 54.16 -21.61 60.56
CA ALA A 553 53.63 -22.39 59.45
C ALA A 553 52.39 -23.19 59.88
N ALA A 554 52.42 -23.79 61.07
CA ALA A 554 51.27 -24.49 61.64
C ALA A 554 50.06 -23.56 61.83
N ILE A 555 50.26 -22.35 62.39
CA ILE A 555 49.18 -21.36 62.55
C ILE A 555 48.60 -20.94 61.20
N ARG A 556 49.44 -20.63 60.20
CA ARG A 556 48.99 -20.27 58.85
C ARG A 556 48.18 -21.38 58.18
N ASN A 557 48.59 -22.64 58.33
CA ASN A 557 47.86 -23.80 57.81
C ASN A 557 46.49 -23.98 58.49
N TYR A 558 46.40 -23.83 59.81
CA TYR A 558 45.13 -23.90 60.52
C TYR A 558 44.19 -22.71 60.19
N GLU A 559 44.72 -21.50 60.02
CA GLU A 559 43.95 -20.34 59.57
C GLU A 559 43.42 -20.54 58.15
N LYS A 560 44.22 -21.18 57.28
CA LYS A 560 43.80 -21.53 55.93
C LYS A 560 42.70 -22.59 55.91
N ALA A 561 42.80 -23.60 56.78
CA ALA A 561 41.75 -24.62 56.95
C ALA A 561 40.41 -23.98 57.37
N LEU A 562 40.42 -23.03 58.31
CA LEU A 562 39.23 -22.31 58.75
C LEU A 562 38.67 -21.35 57.70
N GLN A 563 39.54 -20.74 56.88
CA GLN A 563 39.11 -19.90 55.76
C GLN A 563 38.36 -20.73 54.69
N LEU A 564 38.77 -21.98 54.47
CA LEU A 564 38.17 -22.89 53.49
C LEU A 564 36.91 -23.59 54.05
N CYS A 565 36.90 -23.90 55.34
CA CYS A 565 35.75 -24.48 56.04
C CYS A 565 35.66 -23.90 57.47
N PRO A 566 34.73 -22.95 57.72
CA PRO A 566 34.59 -22.31 59.03
C PRO A 566 34.20 -23.27 60.17
N ASP A 567 33.53 -24.37 59.85
CA ASP A 567 33.02 -25.37 60.81
C ASP A 567 34.06 -26.43 61.21
N LEU A 568 35.32 -26.02 61.42
CA LEU A 568 36.41 -26.91 61.86
C LEU A 568 36.86 -26.61 63.31
N PRO A 569 36.19 -27.17 64.33
CA PRO A 569 36.46 -26.84 65.73
C PRO A 569 37.87 -27.26 66.19
N GLU A 570 38.49 -28.23 65.54
CA GLU A 570 39.84 -28.70 65.87
C GLU A 570 40.93 -27.68 65.48
N ALA A 571 40.82 -27.06 64.29
CA ALA A 571 41.74 -26.00 63.85
C ALA A 571 41.68 -24.78 64.79
N LEU A 572 40.48 -24.37 65.20
CA LEU A 572 40.26 -23.29 66.16
C LEU A 572 40.91 -23.56 67.52
N ARG A 573 40.77 -24.77 68.05
CA ARG A 573 41.41 -25.17 69.32
C ARG A 573 42.94 -25.17 69.22
N ARG A 574 43.49 -25.66 68.11
CA ARG A 574 44.94 -25.75 67.87
C ARG A 574 45.58 -24.38 67.72
N ILE A 575 44.97 -23.45 66.98
CA ILE A 575 45.42 -22.05 66.90
C ILE A 575 45.45 -21.41 68.28
N LYS A 576 44.38 -21.56 69.07
CA LYS A 576 44.33 -21.01 70.45
C LYS A 576 45.45 -21.58 71.32
N LYS A 577 45.73 -22.89 71.24
CA LYS A 577 46.80 -23.53 72.01
C LYS A 577 48.19 -23.03 71.60
N LEU A 578 48.44 -22.89 70.30
CA LEU A 578 49.72 -22.41 69.78
C LEU A 578 49.96 -20.93 70.06
N LYS A 579 48.92 -20.08 70.01
CA LYS A 579 48.98 -18.66 70.37
C LYS A 579 49.10 -18.42 71.88
N LYS A 580 48.67 -19.36 72.73
CA LYS A 580 48.80 -19.28 74.21
C LYS A 580 50.20 -19.66 74.72
N ASN A 581 50.99 -20.39 73.93
CA ASN A 581 52.38 -20.78 74.24
C ASN A 581 53.41 -19.74 73.73
N THR A 582 52.95 -18.52 73.44
CA THR A 582 53.73 -17.37 72.93
C THR A 582 53.76 -16.19 73.93
N GLU A 583 52.98 -16.28 75.00
CA GLU A 583 53.15 -15.49 76.23
C GLU A 583 53.93 -16.34 77.23
#